data_AF-A0AAD9J570-F1
#
_entry.id   AF-A0AAD9J570-F1
#
_cell.length_a   1.000
_cell.length_b   1.000
_cell.length_c   1.000
_cell.angle_alpha   90.00
_cell.angle_beta   90.00
_cell.angle_gamma   90.00
#
_symmetry.space_group_name_H-M   'P 1'
#
loop_
_entity.id
_entity.type
_entity.pdbx_description
1 polymer ?
#
loop_
_entity_poly.entity_id
_entity_poly.type
_entity_poly.pdbx_seq_one_letter_code
_entity_poly.pdbx_strand_id
1 'polypeptide(L)'
;MSGKPGVKSNVGSSKGKPSGTKAKQPATSGKAVVPRGTRSVARHGGNQEHGVIVPEGYTVRKIEPAKNYDVISFARAMNPDLGPRVKKLFDPEREAVLEAQETGIYVGWRCPEFKHDCQRVSSKSKCFCGHLLGEHAHYTGRSVMVPCKQSGCKCKAFAWIPSRPEEIGEFWFQRRRDFVPEEWRAKCRCKHTHEDHDPTGLRRCKHRGCGCGAFDSPFLCAACDRHWEDHETFFETADERQKNGLPVGADYLPFSEIPSLRNMVLTGEDDGDMTYMKMMEANQLQALPPSGSNPSADNNTPFPFGGGKTSGFKPVYD
;
A
#
# COMPACT_ATOMS: atom_id res chain seq x y z
N MET A 1 -41.71 -65.42 -28.43
CA MET A 1 -40.39 -65.64 -29.05
C MET A 1 -39.37 -64.84 -28.24
N SER A 2 -38.98 -65.32 -27.05
CA SER A 2 -37.78 -66.13 -26.78
C SER A 2 -36.50 -65.30 -26.99
N GLY A 3 -35.61 -65.01 -26.04
CA GLY A 3 -35.42 -65.31 -24.63
C GLY A 3 -34.03 -64.73 -24.24
N LYS A 4 -33.83 -64.29 -22.99
CA LYS A 4 -32.49 -64.18 -22.38
C LYS A 4 -32.13 -65.57 -21.81
N PRO A 5 -30.85 -65.99 -21.74
CA PRO A 5 -30.03 -65.71 -20.55
C PRO A 5 -28.50 -65.62 -20.84
N GLY A 6 -27.72 -65.31 -19.79
CA GLY A 6 -26.26 -65.18 -19.84
C GLY A 6 -25.47 -66.37 -19.28
N VAL A 7 -24.33 -66.03 -18.67
CA VAL A 7 -23.50 -66.80 -17.69
C VAL A 7 -22.18 -67.42 -18.21
N LYS A 8 -21.08 -66.79 -17.74
CA LYS A 8 -19.85 -67.29 -17.06
C LYS A 8 -19.22 -68.61 -17.53
N SER A 9 -17.89 -68.68 -17.71
CA SER A 9 -16.84 -69.02 -16.70
C SER A 9 -15.75 -69.83 -17.46
N ASN A 10 -14.48 -70.04 -17.09
CA ASN A 10 -13.82 -70.04 -15.79
C ASN A 10 -12.28 -70.23 -15.92
N VAL A 11 -11.60 -69.89 -14.82
CA VAL A 11 -10.41 -70.53 -14.21
C VAL A 11 -8.99 -70.30 -14.78
N GLY A 12 -8.17 -69.73 -13.89
CA GLY A 12 -6.71 -69.83 -13.85
C GLY A 12 -6.12 -69.20 -12.58
N SER A 13 -6.59 -69.57 -11.40
CA SER A 13 -5.95 -69.23 -10.11
C SER A 13 -4.87 -70.26 -9.77
N SER A 14 -3.69 -69.82 -9.34
CA SER A 14 -2.96 -70.53 -8.28
C SER A 14 -2.07 -69.58 -7.47
N LYS A 15 -2.27 -69.67 -6.15
CA LYS A 15 -1.49 -69.06 -5.07
C LYS A 15 -0.22 -69.88 -4.84
N GLY A 16 0.84 -69.23 -4.37
CA GLY A 16 1.97 -69.91 -3.74
C GLY A 16 3.06 -68.96 -3.25
N LYS A 17 2.94 -68.51 -1.98
CA LYS A 17 4.08 -68.06 -1.16
C LYS A 17 4.82 -69.32 -0.66
N PRO A 18 6.13 -69.26 -0.40
CA PRO A 18 6.53 -69.04 0.99
C PRO A 18 7.70 -68.07 1.20
N SER A 19 7.80 -67.72 2.48
CA SER A 19 8.66 -66.86 3.25
C SER A 19 10.19 -67.01 3.09
N GLY A 20 10.88 -65.86 3.08
CA GLY A 20 11.72 -65.45 4.20
C GLY A 20 13.25 -65.64 4.06
N THR A 21 13.98 -64.54 3.83
CA THR A 21 14.96 -63.99 4.78
C THR A 21 15.50 -62.62 4.33
N LYS A 22 15.89 -61.83 5.34
CA LYS A 22 16.17 -60.38 5.41
C LYS A 22 17.24 -59.85 4.44
N ALA A 23 16.99 -58.65 3.88
CA ALA A 23 18.03 -57.63 3.66
C ALA A 23 17.42 -56.21 3.71
N LYS A 24 18.11 -55.28 4.37
CA LYS A 24 17.69 -53.95 4.82
C LYS A 24 17.40 -52.97 3.68
N GLN A 25 16.37 -52.14 3.84
CA GLN A 25 16.18 -50.87 3.13
C GLN A 25 17.24 -49.84 3.59
N PRO A 26 17.78 -48.98 2.70
CA PRO A 26 18.19 -47.65 3.09
C PRO A 26 17.05 -46.67 2.78
N ALA A 27 16.49 -46.07 3.84
CA ALA A 27 15.71 -44.85 3.73
C ALA A 27 16.67 -43.67 3.58
N THR A 28 16.52 -42.85 2.55
CA THR A 28 17.19 -41.55 2.48
C THR A 28 16.17 -40.47 2.20
N SER A 29 15.66 -39.91 3.30
CA SER A 29 15.07 -38.57 3.35
C SER A 29 16.14 -37.54 3.00
N GLY A 30 15.93 -36.75 1.95
CA GLY A 30 16.75 -35.56 1.68
C GLY A 30 16.44 -34.43 2.66
N LYS A 31 16.91 -34.55 3.90
CA LYS A 31 17.06 -33.40 4.81
C LYS A 31 18.45 -32.83 4.58
N ALA A 32 18.53 -31.52 4.37
CA ALA A 32 19.81 -30.81 4.35
C ALA A 32 20.58 -31.13 5.65
N VAL A 33 21.80 -31.62 5.50
CA VAL A 33 22.71 -31.88 6.62
C VAL A 33 23.21 -30.52 7.10
N VAL A 34 22.65 -30.03 8.21
CA VAL A 34 23.25 -28.92 8.96
C VAL A 34 24.47 -29.50 9.70
N PRO A 35 25.69 -29.00 9.47
CA PRO A 35 26.84 -29.42 10.26
C PRO A 35 26.59 -29.01 11.72
N ARG A 36 26.48 -29.98 12.63
CA ARG A 36 26.56 -29.72 14.07
C ARG A 36 28.00 -29.29 14.38
N GLY A 37 28.24 -27.99 14.34
CA GLY A 37 29.47 -27.36 14.82
C GLY A 37 29.62 -27.54 16.33
N THR A 38 30.10 -28.70 16.76
CA THR A 38 30.75 -28.86 18.07
C THR A 38 32.26 -28.74 17.86
N ARG A 39 32.68 -27.54 17.47
CA ARG A 39 34.04 -27.10 17.72
C ARG A 39 33.92 -25.84 18.56
N SER A 40 34.35 -25.95 19.80
CA SER A 40 34.71 -24.81 20.63
C SER A 40 35.63 -23.92 19.79
N VAL A 41 35.07 -22.84 19.28
CA VAL A 41 35.86 -21.77 18.67
C VAL A 41 36.77 -21.29 19.79
N ALA A 42 38.08 -21.47 19.62
CA ALA A 42 39.04 -20.88 20.52
C ALA A 42 38.69 -19.39 20.63
N ARG A 43 38.37 -18.95 21.85
CA ARG A 43 38.18 -17.54 22.16
C ARG A 43 39.53 -16.85 21.98
N HIS A 44 39.84 -16.45 20.75
CA HIS A 44 40.81 -15.40 20.53
C HIS A 44 40.10 -14.07 20.79
N GLY A 45 40.67 -13.31 21.74
CA GLY A 45 40.06 -12.17 22.39
C GLY A 45 39.82 -11.01 21.43
N GLY A 46 38.60 -10.91 20.92
CA GLY A 46 38.07 -9.63 20.44
C GLY A 46 37.45 -8.88 21.62
N ASN A 47 37.82 -7.63 21.82
CA ASN A 47 37.20 -6.77 22.83
C ASN A 47 35.72 -6.55 22.45
N GLN A 48 34.81 -6.82 23.38
CA GLN A 48 33.39 -6.48 23.21
C GLN A 48 33.20 -4.99 23.53
N GLU A 49 33.13 -4.15 22.50
CA GLU A 49 32.52 -2.83 22.60
C GLU A 49 31.13 -2.86 21.98
N HIS A 50 30.11 -2.47 22.76
CA HIS A 50 28.75 -2.22 22.30
C HIS A 50 28.07 -3.33 21.47
N GLY A 51 28.39 -4.61 21.73
CA GLY A 51 27.68 -5.76 21.15
C GLY A 51 28.07 -6.12 19.71
N VAL A 52 29.13 -5.53 19.14
CA VAL A 52 29.63 -5.85 17.80
C VAL A 52 30.95 -6.62 17.92
N ILE A 53 31.05 -7.78 17.26
CA ILE A 53 32.30 -8.54 17.17
C ILE A 53 33.19 -7.85 16.13
N VAL A 54 34.31 -7.28 16.58
CA VAL A 54 35.29 -6.62 15.70
C VAL A 54 36.51 -7.53 15.53
N PRO A 55 36.88 -7.92 14.30
CA PRO A 55 38.12 -8.66 14.05
C PRO A 55 39.37 -7.89 14.49
N GLU A 56 40.37 -8.61 15.00
CA GLU A 56 41.65 -8.05 15.44
C GLU A 56 42.34 -7.31 14.29
N GLY A 57 42.68 -6.02 14.49
CA GLY A 57 43.30 -5.15 13.48
C GLY A 57 42.32 -4.28 12.68
N TYR A 58 41.01 -4.39 12.88
CA TYR A 58 40.02 -3.53 12.20
C TYR A 58 39.56 -2.36 13.08
N THR A 59 39.65 -1.14 12.56
CA THR A 59 39.07 0.04 13.20
C THR A 59 37.62 0.21 12.74
N VAL A 60 36.65 0.03 13.64
CA VAL A 60 35.25 0.38 13.36
C VAL A 60 35.13 1.90 13.41
N ARG A 61 34.82 2.53 12.27
CA ARG A 61 34.42 3.94 12.26
C ARG A 61 33.02 4.03 12.85
N LYS A 62 32.87 4.77 13.95
CA LYS A 62 31.56 5.13 14.50
C LYS A 62 30.81 5.93 13.43
N ILE A 63 29.77 5.33 12.84
CA ILE A 63 28.87 6.05 11.94
C ILE A 63 27.95 6.87 12.84
N GLU A 64 28.19 8.18 12.91
CA GLU A 64 27.24 9.08 13.56
C GLU A 64 26.09 9.35 12.59
N PRO A 65 24.83 9.09 12.96
CA PRO A 65 23.70 9.45 12.13
C PRO A 65 23.74 10.94 11.79
N ALA A 66 23.51 11.28 10.51
CA ALA A 66 23.47 12.68 10.10
C ALA A 66 22.35 13.41 10.86
N LYS A 67 22.69 14.55 11.48
CA LYS A 67 21.74 15.36 12.25
C LYS A 67 20.64 15.96 11.37
N ASN A 68 20.97 16.25 10.12
CA ASN A 68 20.06 16.72 9.08
C ASN A 68 20.21 15.76 7.90
N TYR A 69 19.16 15.00 7.60
CA TYR A 69 19.12 14.17 6.41
C TYR A 69 18.35 14.95 5.35
N ASP A 70 19.06 15.65 4.47
CA ASP A 70 18.44 16.25 3.29
C ASP A 70 18.12 15.14 2.28
N VAL A 71 17.05 14.39 2.59
CA VAL A 71 16.55 13.28 1.79
C VAL A 71 16.22 13.72 0.36
N ILE A 72 15.85 14.98 0.17
CA ILE A 72 15.55 15.54 -1.14
C ILE A 72 16.84 15.75 -1.93
N SER A 73 17.86 16.39 -1.35
CA SER A 73 19.16 16.54 -2.04
C SER A 73 19.77 15.19 -2.39
N PHE A 74 19.66 14.19 -1.50
CA PHE A 74 20.09 12.83 -1.82
C PHE A 74 19.27 12.22 -2.95
N ALA A 75 17.93 12.33 -2.91
CA ALA A 75 17.05 11.83 -3.95
C ALA A 75 17.36 12.49 -5.31
N ARG A 76 17.65 13.79 -5.33
CA ARG A 76 18.06 14.54 -6.54
C ARG A 76 19.40 14.04 -7.08
N ALA A 77 20.38 13.83 -6.20
CA ALA A 77 21.69 13.31 -6.59
C ALA A 77 21.61 11.90 -7.20
N MET A 78 20.65 11.08 -6.75
CA MET A 78 20.45 9.71 -7.25
C MET A 78 19.49 9.62 -8.44
N ASN A 79 18.64 10.63 -8.65
CA ASN A 79 17.59 10.61 -9.67
C ASN A 79 17.57 11.98 -10.38
N PRO A 80 18.28 12.12 -11.53
CA PRO A 80 18.29 13.38 -12.27
C PRO A 80 16.90 13.78 -12.79
N ASP A 81 15.98 12.82 -12.89
CA ASP A 81 14.58 12.99 -13.30
C ASP A 81 13.59 12.94 -12.11
N LEU A 82 14.06 13.27 -10.89
CA LEU A 82 13.24 13.20 -9.68
C LEU A 82 11.91 13.95 -9.82
N GLY A 83 11.95 15.21 -10.26
CA GLY A 83 10.77 16.07 -10.39
C GLY A 83 9.69 15.48 -11.29
N PRO A 84 9.99 15.15 -12.56
CA PRO A 84 9.03 14.49 -13.45
C PRO A 84 8.49 13.17 -12.90
N ARG A 85 9.30 12.40 -12.17
CA ARG A 85 8.86 11.14 -11.54
C ARG A 85 7.91 11.36 -10.37
N VAL A 86 8.21 12.32 -9.48
CA VAL A 86 7.34 12.71 -8.38
C VAL A 86 6.01 13.23 -8.93
N LYS A 87 6.07 14.10 -9.94
CA LYS A 87 4.88 14.59 -10.65
C LYS A 87 4.01 13.44 -11.13
N LYS A 88 4.58 12.52 -11.92
CA LYS A 88 3.86 11.37 -12.48
C LYS A 88 3.25 10.46 -11.40
N LEU A 89 3.97 10.26 -10.30
CA LEU A 89 3.53 9.42 -9.19
C LEU A 89 2.27 9.99 -8.52
N PHE A 90 2.30 11.29 -8.21
CA PHE A 90 1.25 12.02 -7.51
C PHE A 90 0.25 12.73 -8.44
N ASP A 91 0.34 12.53 -9.76
CA ASP A 91 -0.57 13.10 -10.75
C ASP A 91 -2.05 12.90 -10.35
N PRO A 92 -2.50 11.71 -9.90
CA PRO A 92 -3.90 11.53 -9.50
C PRO A 92 -4.31 12.32 -8.25
N GLU A 93 -3.41 12.48 -7.27
CA GLU A 93 -3.69 13.34 -6.11
C GLU A 93 -3.69 14.81 -6.51
N ARG A 94 -2.79 15.25 -7.41
CA ARG A 94 -2.81 16.61 -7.93
C ARG A 94 -4.13 16.90 -8.63
N GLU A 95 -4.59 16.00 -9.49
CA GLU A 95 -5.89 16.14 -10.18
C GLU A 95 -7.05 16.19 -9.17
N ALA A 96 -7.01 15.39 -8.10
CA ALA A 96 -8.00 15.45 -7.03
C ALA A 96 -8.03 16.80 -6.32
N VAL A 97 -6.87 17.43 -6.08
CA VAL A 97 -6.82 18.76 -5.47
C VAL A 97 -7.40 19.82 -6.39
N LEU A 98 -7.05 19.79 -7.69
CA LEU A 98 -7.59 20.74 -8.66
C LEU A 98 -9.12 20.61 -8.77
N GLU A 99 -9.64 19.39 -8.84
CA GLU A 99 -11.07 19.12 -8.85
C GLU A 99 -11.77 19.60 -7.56
N ALA A 100 -11.14 19.39 -6.40
CA ALA A 100 -11.68 19.85 -5.12
C ALA A 100 -11.72 21.37 -5.01
N GLN A 101 -10.73 22.07 -5.56
CA GLN A 101 -10.69 23.54 -5.58
C GLN A 101 -11.72 24.12 -6.56
N GLU A 102 -11.92 23.48 -7.72
CA GLU A 102 -12.92 23.89 -8.70
C GLU A 102 -14.35 23.69 -8.18
N THR A 103 -14.62 22.54 -7.56
CA THR A 103 -15.97 22.15 -7.14
C THR A 103 -16.33 22.58 -5.71
N GLY A 104 -15.32 22.88 -4.88
CA GLY A 104 -15.48 23.08 -3.44
C GLY A 104 -15.77 21.78 -2.66
N ILE A 105 -15.68 20.61 -3.30
CA ILE A 105 -15.96 19.30 -2.72
C ILE A 105 -14.67 18.49 -2.62
N TYR A 106 -14.31 18.11 -1.42
CA TYR A 106 -13.11 17.35 -1.09
C TYR A 106 -13.50 15.90 -0.89
N VAL A 107 -12.89 15.00 -1.67
CA VAL A 107 -13.06 13.56 -1.51
C VAL A 107 -11.74 12.98 -1.02
N GLY A 108 -11.77 12.49 0.22
CA GLY A 108 -10.60 11.97 0.91
C GLY A 108 -10.79 10.52 1.35
N TRP A 109 -9.70 9.80 1.50
CA TRP A 109 -9.68 8.47 2.10
C TRP A 109 -8.71 8.45 3.28
N ARG A 110 -9.21 8.14 4.48
CA ARG A 110 -8.45 8.20 5.73
C ARG A 110 -9.05 7.31 6.81
N CYS A 111 -8.26 7.01 7.83
CA CYS A 111 -8.81 6.49 9.08
C CYS A 111 -9.71 7.57 9.73
N PRO A 112 -10.90 7.22 10.27
CA PRO A 112 -11.84 8.21 10.81
C PRO A 112 -11.27 9.12 11.91
N GLU A 113 -10.28 8.65 12.67
CA GLU A 113 -9.62 9.41 13.71
C GLU A 113 -8.62 10.47 13.20
N PHE A 114 -8.24 10.43 11.92
CA PHE A 114 -7.21 11.31 11.37
C PHE A 114 -7.76 12.67 10.92
N LYS A 115 -6.90 13.69 11.05
CA LYS A 115 -7.14 15.07 10.57
C LYS A 115 -6.36 15.39 9.30
N HIS A 116 -6.08 14.37 8.50
CA HIS A 116 -5.46 14.47 7.19
C HIS A 116 -5.91 13.28 6.35
N ASP A 117 -5.90 13.43 5.03
CA ASP A 117 -6.24 12.35 4.11
C ASP A 117 -5.01 11.52 3.78
N CYS A 118 -5.13 10.19 3.84
CA CYS A 118 -4.09 9.27 3.38
C CYS A 118 -4.01 9.26 1.84
N GLN A 119 -5.15 9.44 1.19
CA GLN A 119 -5.27 9.54 -0.26
C GLN A 119 -6.31 10.60 -0.63
N ARG A 120 -5.98 11.42 -1.63
CA ARG A 120 -6.91 12.36 -2.27
C ARG A 120 -7.53 11.68 -3.49
N VAL A 121 -8.83 11.82 -3.64
CA VAL A 121 -9.65 11.05 -4.57
C VAL A 121 -10.32 12.00 -5.56
N SER A 122 -10.27 11.66 -6.84
CA SER A 122 -10.88 12.44 -7.92
C SER A 122 -11.98 11.67 -8.63
N SER A 123 -12.68 12.33 -9.55
CA SER A 123 -13.62 11.72 -10.49
C SER A 123 -13.02 10.55 -11.28
N LYS A 124 -11.70 10.48 -11.45
CA LYS A 124 -10.98 9.40 -12.15
C LYS A 124 -10.51 8.26 -11.23
N SER A 125 -10.76 8.34 -9.93
CA SER A 125 -10.39 7.26 -9.01
C SER A 125 -11.41 6.11 -9.05
N LYS A 126 -10.94 4.88 -8.84
CA LYS A 126 -11.80 3.69 -8.83
C LYS A 126 -12.54 3.54 -7.50
N CYS A 127 -13.82 3.20 -7.63
CA CYS A 127 -14.63 2.63 -6.57
C CYS A 127 -14.36 1.13 -6.44
N PHE A 128 -14.62 0.55 -5.28
CA PHE A 128 -14.64 -0.88 -5.03
C PHE A 128 -15.51 -1.68 -6.03
N CYS A 129 -16.49 -1.05 -6.69
CA CYS A 129 -17.26 -1.72 -7.74
C CYS A 129 -16.52 -1.86 -9.09
N GLY A 130 -15.31 -1.30 -9.22
CA GLY A 130 -14.48 -1.28 -10.43
C GLY A 130 -14.63 -0.04 -11.30
N HIS A 131 -15.67 0.77 -11.09
CA HIS A 131 -16.00 1.97 -11.88
C HIS A 131 -15.44 3.26 -11.26
N LEU A 132 -15.32 4.31 -12.06
CA LEU A 132 -14.77 5.60 -11.66
C LEU A 132 -15.78 6.42 -10.85
N LEU A 133 -15.32 7.31 -9.97
CA LEU A 133 -16.21 8.22 -9.23
C LEU A 133 -17.08 9.06 -10.17
N GLY A 134 -16.57 9.52 -11.32
CA GLY A 134 -17.34 10.27 -12.31
C GLY A 134 -18.49 9.47 -12.96
N GLU A 135 -18.44 8.14 -12.86
CA GLU A 135 -19.49 7.22 -13.34
C GLU A 135 -20.56 6.95 -12.27
N HIS A 136 -20.41 7.53 -11.07
CA HIS A 136 -21.42 7.51 -10.03
C HIS A 136 -22.40 8.67 -10.17
N ALA A 137 -23.49 8.62 -9.40
CA ALA A 137 -24.45 9.71 -9.26
C ALA A 137 -23.75 11.00 -8.80
N HIS A 138 -24.37 12.14 -9.13
CA HIS A 138 -23.86 13.44 -8.72
C HIS A 138 -23.70 13.52 -7.19
N TYR A 139 -22.61 14.15 -6.74
CA TYR A 139 -22.25 14.31 -5.32
C TYR A 139 -22.08 15.78 -4.96
N THR A 140 -22.37 16.10 -3.70
CA THR A 140 -22.41 17.49 -3.18
C THR A 140 -21.55 17.69 -1.94
N GLY A 141 -20.69 16.71 -1.60
CA GLY A 141 -19.89 16.75 -0.37
C GLY A 141 -20.64 16.40 0.91
N ARG A 142 -21.93 16.02 0.84
CA ARG A 142 -22.76 15.74 2.05
C ARG A 142 -22.96 14.26 2.35
N SER A 143 -22.64 13.38 1.39
CA SER A 143 -22.87 11.95 1.54
C SER A 143 -22.02 11.14 0.59
N VAL A 144 -21.56 9.98 1.07
CA VAL A 144 -20.90 8.93 0.29
C VAL A 144 -21.89 8.07 -0.49
N MET A 145 -23.20 8.22 -0.24
CA MET A 145 -24.28 7.45 -0.87
C MET A 145 -24.53 7.97 -2.29
N VAL A 146 -23.57 7.72 -3.17
CA VAL A 146 -23.59 8.09 -4.58
C VAL A 146 -23.62 6.79 -5.40
N PRO A 147 -24.81 6.28 -5.79
CA PRO A 147 -24.92 5.02 -6.49
C PRO A 147 -24.18 5.04 -7.84
N CYS A 148 -23.63 3.90 -8.25
CA CYS A 148 -23.00 3.78 -9.56
C CYS A 148 -24.07 3.81 -10.67
N LYS A 149 -23.84 4.57 -11.75
CA LYS A 149 -24.78 4.68 -12.88
C LYS A 149 -24.55 3.62 -13.95
N GLN A 150 -23.47 2.85 -13.84
CA GLN A 150 -23.14 1.83 -14.83
C GLN A 150 -24.18 0.71 -14.83
N SER A 151 -24.59 0.30 -16.04
CA SER A 151 -25.68 -0.66 -16.24
C SER A 151 -25.40 -1.97 -15.50
N GLY A 152 -26.37 -2.41 -14.69
CA GLY A 152 -26.27 -3.66 -13.91
C GLY A 152 -25.39 -3.58 -12.65
N CYS A 153 -24.74 -2.45 -12.37
CA CYS A 153 -23.97 -2.28 -11.13
C CYS A 153 -24.91 -2.09 -9.93
N LYS A 154 -24.69 -2.84 -8.85
CA LYS A 154 -25.49 -2.77 -7.60
C LYS A 154 -24.90 -1.83 -6.54
N CYS A 155 -23.82 -1.13 -6.87
CA CYS A 155 -23.09 -0.28 -5.94
C CYS A 155 -23.93 0.94 -5.52
N LYS A 156 -24.12 1.12 -4.20
CA LYS A 156 -24.97 2.20 -3.64
C LYS A 156 -24.20 3.38 -3.07
N ALA A 157 -22.92 3.17 -2.74
CA ALA A 157 -22.04 4.17 -2.16
C ALA A 157 -20.66 4.06 -2.78
N PHE A 158 -20.01 5.18 -3.00
CA PHE A 158 -18.62 5.18 -3.44
C PHE A 158 -17.71 4.75 -2.29
N ALA A 159 -16.77 3.86 -2.57
CA ALA A 159 -15.75 3.42 -1.63
C ALA A 159 -14.44 3.31 -2.41
N TRP A 160 -13.49 4.21 -2.16
CA TRP A 160 -12.24 4.23 -2.89
C TRP A 160 -11.48 2.90 -2.71
N ILE A 161 -10.94 2.38 -3.81
CA ILE A 161 -10.03 1.23 -3.79
C ILE A 161 -8.80 1.60 -4.61
N PRO A 162 -7.59 1.23 -4.18
CA PRO A 162 -6.41 1.38 -5.00
C PRO A 162 -6.63 0.74 -6.36
N SER A 163 -6.17 1.43 -7.40
CA SER A 163 -6.19 0.98 -8.80
C SER A 163 -4.79 0.83 -9.39
N ARG A 164 -3.77 1.29 -8.66
CA ARG A 164 -2.35 1.17 -9.01
C ARG A 164 -1.57 0.68 -7.80
N PRO A 165 -0.48 -0.10 -7.99
CA PRO A 165 0.35 -0.54 -6.88
C PRO A 165 1.07 0.63 -6.17
N GLU A 166 1.30 1.74 -6.85
CA GLU A 166 1.91 2.94 -6.27
C GLU A 166 1.09 3.54 -5.12
N GLU A 167 -0.24 3.46 -5.21
CA GLU A 167 -1.19 4.04 -4.23
C GLU A 167 -1.13 3.32 -2.88
N ILE A 168 -0.49 2.15 -2.83
CA ILE A 168 -0.26 1.35 -1.62
C ILE A 168 1.23 1.07 -1.38
N GLY A 169 2.11 1.84 -2.01
CA GLY A 169 3.56 1.73 -1.79
C GLY A 169 4.20 0.48 -2.39
N GLU A 170 3.48 -0.32 -3.18
CA GLU A 170 3.99 -1.54 -3.81
C GLU A 170 4.66 -1.28 -5.18
N PHE A 171 5.41 -0.18 -5.31
CA PHE A 171 6.02 0.29 -6.57
C PHE A 171 6.92 -0.74 -7.28
N TRP A 172 7.39 -1.78 -6.56
CA TRP A 172 8.21 -2.84 -7.15
C TRP A 172 7.45 -3.72 -8.16
N PHE A 173 6.11 -3.71 -8.17
CA PHE A 173 5.33 -4.45 -9.18
C PHE A 173 5.64 -4.00 -10.60
N GLN A 174 5.88 -2.71 -10.81
CA GLN A 174 6.23 -2.15 -12.13
C GLN A 174 7.53 -2.70 -12.72
N ARG A 175 8.40 -3.28 -11.89
CA ARG A 175 9.69 -3.84 -12.34
C ARG A 175 9.57 -5.25 -12.92
N ARG A 176 8.39 -5.88 -12.81
CA ARG A 176 8.17 -7.21 -13.39
C ARG A 176 7.99 -7.08 -14.90
N ARG A 177 8.65 -7.97 -15.65
CA ARG A 177 8.72 -7.92 -17.12
C ARG A 177 7.35 -8.01 -17.80
N ASP A 178 6.42 -8.70 -17.16
CA ASP A 178 5.07 -9.02 -17.61
C ASP A 178 3.98 -8.21 -16.88
N PHE A 179 4.36 -7.14 -16.16
CA PHE A 179 3.39 -6.30 -15.47
C PHE A 179 2.64 -5.41 -16.45
N VAL A 180 1.31 -5.57 -16.48
CA VAL A 180 0.38 -4.69 -17.20
C VAL A 180 -0.36 -3.83 -16.17
N PRO A 181 -0.03 -2.52 -16.04
CA PRO A 181 -0.63 -1.65 -15.02
C PRO A 181 -2.16 -1.64 -15.04
N GLU A 182 -2.77 -1.68 -16.23
CA GLU A 182 -4.21 -1.59 -16.44
C GLU A 182 -4.98 -2.83 -15.94
N GLU A 183 -4.30 -3.97 -15.81
CA GLU A 183 -4.85 -5.23 -15.31
C GLU A 183 -4.73 -5.37 -13.80
N TRP A 184 -3.93 -4.52 -13.13
CA TRP A 184 -3.75 -4.63 -11.69
C TRP A 184 -5.06 -4.37 -10.95
N ARG A 185 -5.33 -5.19 -9.93
CA ARG A 185 -6.50 -5.08 -9.05
C ARG A 185 -6.07 -5.36 -7.63
N ALA A 186 -6.54 -4.54 -6.68
CA ALA A 186 -6.40 -4.83 -5.27
C ALA A 186 -7.00 -6.21 -4.95
N LYS A 187 -6.24 -7.04 -4.24
CA LYS A 187 -6.63 -8.39 -3.83
C LYS A 187 -7.06 -8.40 -2.37
N CYS A 188 -7.94 -9.33 -2.03
CA CYS A 188 -8.25 -9.71 -0.65
C CYS A 188 -7.29 -10.82 -0.19
N ARG A 189 -7.17 -11.07 1.12
CA ARG A 189 -6.46 -12.24 1.66
C ARG A 189 -6.99 -13.58 1.13
N CYS A 190 -8.26 -13.62 0.69
CA CYS A 190 -8.82 -14.78 0.01
C CYS A 190 -8.27 -15.01 -1.42
N LYS A 191 -7.35 -14.14 -1.87
CA LYS A 191 -6.65 -14.14 -3.17
C LYS A 191 -7.48 -13.70 -4.37
N HIS A 192 -8.77 -13.48 -4.21
CA HIS A 192 -9.64 -12.90 -5.23
C HIS A 192 -9.55 -11.37 -5.22
N THR A 193 -9.90 -10.75 -6.34
CA THR A 193 -9.85 -9.29 -6.51
C THR A 193 -11.00 -8.61 -5.77
N HIS A 194 -10.92 -7.30 -5.56
CA HIS A 194 -12.05 -6.53 -5.03
C HIS A 194 -13.31 -6.63 -5.91
N GLU A 195 -13.17 -6.77 -7.23
CA GLU A 195 -14.29 -6.93 -8.18
C GLU A 195 -15.02 -8.28 -8.01
N ASP A 196 -14.31 -9.31 -7.48
CA ASP A 196 -14.89 -10.60 -7.09
C ASP A 196 -15.69 -10.53 -5.77
N HIS A 197 -15.71 -9.38 -5.10
CA HIS A 197 -16.50 -9.15 -3.89
C HIS A 197 -17.77 -8.35 -4.20
N ASP A 198 -18.78 -8.45 -3.34
CA ASP A 198 -19.98 -7.62 -3.46
C ASP A 198 -19.63 -6.14 -3.24
N PRO A 199 -20.13 -5.20 -4.06
CA PRO A 199 -19.85 -3.78 -3.88
C PRO A 199 -20.70 -3.12 -2.77
N THR A 200 -21.33 -3.89 -1.90
CA THR A 200 -22.15 -3.40 -0.79
C THR A 200 -21.94 -4.20 0.49
N GLY A 201 -22.41 -3.66 1.60
CA GLY A 201 -22.30 -4.28 2.92
C GLY A 201 -20.84 -4.59 3.29
N LEU A 202 -20.63 -5.77 3.87
CA LEU A 202 -19.30 -6.25 4.28
C LEU A 202 -18.39 -6.65 3.11
N ARG A 203 -18.84 -6.53 1.86
CA ARG A 203 -18.07 -6.92 0.67
C ARG A 203 -17.71 -8.41 0.66
N ARG A 204 -18.71 -9.28 0.81
CA ARG A 204 -18.54 -10.74 0.78
C ARG A 204 -17.99 -11.21 -0.58
N CYS A 205 -17.09 -12.19 -0.58
CA CYS A 205 -16.57 -12.77 -1.81
C CYS A 205 -17.68 -13.55 -2.55
N LYS A 206 -17.81 -13.32 -3.85
CA LYS A 206 -18.78 -13.99 -4.73
C LYS A 206 -18.17 -15.19 -5.46
N HIS A 207 -16.87 -15.42 -5.33
CA HIS A 207 -16.19 -16.53 -5.98
C HIS A 207 -16.73 -17.87 -5.46
N ARG A 208 -17.06 -18.79 -6.38
CA ARG A 208 -17.70 -20.07 -6.04
C ARG A 208 -16.81 -20.89 -5.11
N GLY A 209 -17.36 -21.28 -3.95
CA GLY A 209 -16.65 -22.08 -2.96
C GLY A 209 -15.74 -21.28 -2.02
N CYS A 210 -15.69 -19.95 -2.14
CA CYS A 210 -14.96 -19.10 -1.21
C CYS A 210 -15.84 -18.73 0.01
N GLY A 211 -15.34 -18.98 1.22
CA GLY A 211 -16.03 -18.65 2.48
C GLY A 211 -15.77 -17.24 3.01
N CYS A 212 -15.02 -16.40 2.28
CA CYS A 212 -14.62 -15.06 2.69
C CYS A 212 -15.85 -14.15 2.88
N GLY A 213 -16.12 -13.80 4.14
CA GLY A 213 -17.31 -13.04 4.55
C GLY A 213 -17.17 -11.52 4.41
N ALA A 214 -15.95 -11.01 4.37
CA ALA A 214 -15.65 -9.59 4.21
C ALA A 214 -14.33 -9.39 3.46
N PHE A 215 -14.19 -8.25 2.79
CA PHE A 215 -12.92 -7.86 2.19
C PHE A 215 -11.89 -7.57 3.30
N ASP A 216 -10.71 -8.16 3.16
CA ASP A 216 -9.59 -8.07 4.10
C ASP A 216 -8.33 -7.86 3.28
N SER A 217 -7.68 -6.71 3.46
CA SER A 217 -6.56 -6.30 2.61
C SER A 217 -5.25 -6.98 3.03
N PRO A 218 -4.50 -7.61 2.11
CA PRO A 218 -3.17 -8.13 2.38
C PRO A 218 -2.07 -7.05 2.31
N PHE A 219 -2.43 -5.83 1.93
CA PHE A 219 -1.55 -4.67 1.80
C PHE A 219 -1.84 -3.66 2.90
N LEU A 220 -0.91 -2.73 3.12
CA LEU A 220 -1.04 -1.62 4.05
C LEU A 220 -1.08 -0.30 3.29
N CYS A 221 -1.74 0.68 3.87
CA CYS A 221 -1.73 2.07 3.40
C CYS A 221 -0.31 2.64 3.48
N ALA A 222 0.21 3.17 2.38
CA ALA A 222 1.55 3.74 2.33
C ALA A 222 1.74 4.99 3.21
N ALA A 223 0.64 5.66 3.59
CA ALA A 223 0.69 6.88 4.40
C ALA A 223 0.62 6.60 5.92
N CYS A 224 0.01 5.49 6.35
CA CYS A 224 -0.28 5.26 7.77
C CYS A 224 -0.09 3.82 8.28
N ASP A 225 0.34 2.90 7.41
CA ASP A 225 0.61 1.50 7.73
C ASP A 225 -0.59 0.70 8.29
N ARG A 226 -1.82 1.15 8.02
CA ARG A 226 -3.06 0.45 8.40
C ARG A 226 -3.71 -0.27 7.23
N HIS A 227 -4.61 -1.20 7.53
CA HIS A 227 -5.33 -1.96 6.53
C HIS A 227 -6.38 -1.12 5.82
N TRP A 228 -6.77 -1.50 4.60
CA TRP A 228 -7.75 -0.75 3.81
C TRP A 228 -9.10 -0.61 4.54
N GLU A 229 -9.53 -1.68 5.20
CA GLU A 229 -10.78 -1.75 5.97
C GLU A 229 -10.80 -0.88 7.24
N ASP A 230 -9.65 -0.34 7.67
CA ASP A 230 -9.57 0.65 8.77
C ASP A 230 -9.88 2.08 8.29
N HIS A 231 -10.06 2.27 6.98
CA HIS A 231 -10.26 3.58 6.37
C HIS A 231 -11.69 3.75 5.84
N GLU A 232 -12.12 4.99 5.78
CA GLU A 232 -13.38 5.38 5.15
C GLU A 232 -13.12 6.40 4.03
N THR A 233 -14.03 6.43 3.05
CA THR A 233 -14.04 7.53 2.07
C THR A 233 -14.95 8.63 2.59
N PHE A 234 -14.44 9.85 2.63
CA PHE A 234 -15.16 11.04 3.08
C PHE A 234 -15.47 11.92 1.88
N PHE A 235 -16.68 12.45 1.87
CA PHE A 235 -17.12 13.51 0.96
C PHE A 235 -17.42 14.68 1.88
N GLU A 236 -16.72 15.80 1.69
CA GLU A 236 -16.81 16.95 2.58
C GLU A 236 -16.78 18.24 1.76
N THR A 237 -17.52 19.25 2.20
CA THR A 237 -17.40 20.61 1.66
C THR A 237 -16.19 21.32 2.28
N ALA A 238 -15.70 22.38 1.62
CA ALA A 238 -14.65 23.24 2.16
C ALA A 238 -14.96 23.73 3.59
N ASP A 239 -16.21 24.17 3.81
CA ASP A 239 -16.66 24.70 5.11
C ASP A 239 -16.65 23.64 6.21
N GLU A 240 -17.11 22.42 5.90
CA GLU A 240 -17.06 21.29 6.84
C GLU A 240 -15.62 20.94 7.22
N ARG A 241 -14.71 20.94 6.24
CA ARG A 241 -13.30 20.68 6.49
C ARG A 241 -12.67 21.74 7.37
N GLN A 242 -12.87 23.02 7.06
CA GLN A 242 -12.37 24.12 7.89
C GLN A 242 -12.89 24.01 9.33
N LYS A 243 -14.20 23.79 9.50
CA LYS A 243 -14.81 23.63 10.83
C LYS A 243 -14.22 22.44 11.60
N ASN A 244 -13.82 21.39 10.90
CA ASN A 244 -13.25 20.18 11.49
C ASN A 244 -11.72 20.20 11.61
N GLY A 245 -11.07 21.31 11.24
CA GLY A 245 -9.61 21.47 11.26
C GLY A 245 -8.88 20.59 10.23
N LEU A 246 -9.52 20.36 9.08
CA LEU A 246 -8.97 19.59 7.97
C LEU A 246 -8.41 20.52 6.88
N PRO A 247 -7.34 20.11 6.16
CA PRO A 247 -6.74 20.93 5.11
C PRO A 247 -7.71 21.24 3.96
N VAL A 248 -7.64 22.47 3.46
CA VAL A 248 -8.39 22.99 2.29
C VAL A 248 -7.47 23.85 1.41
N GLY A 249 -7.86 24.13 0.18
CA GLY A 249 -7.12 25.02 -0.71
C GLY A 249 -5.69 24.53 -0.95
N ALA A 250 -4.70 25.42 -0.77
CA ALA A 250 -3.28 25.10 -0.91
C ALA A 250 -2.78 24.09 0.14
N ASP A 251 -3.33 24.10 1.36
CA ASP A 251 -2.93 23.16 2.42
C ASP A 251 -3.36 21.72 2.09
N TYR A 252 -4.30 21.56 1.15
CA TYR A 252 -4.74 20.26 0.64
C TYR A 252 -3.82 19.67 -0.44
N LEU A 253 -2.77 20.37 -0.87
CA LEU A 253 -1.79 19.81 -1.81
C LEU A 253 -0.98 18.67 -1.18
N PRO A 254 -0.59 17.63 -1.95
CA PRO A 254 0.42 16.69 -1.50
C PRO A 254 1.70 17.42 -1.12
N PHE A 255 2.25 17.06 0.05
CA PHE A 255 3.46 17.66 0.61
C PHE A 255 3.37 19.18 0.78
N SER A 256 2.21 19.74 1.11
CA SER A 256 2.02 21.19 1.29
C SER A 256 3.04 21.81 2.26
N GLU A 257 3.51 21.01 3.22
CA GLU A 257 4.52 21.31 4.22
C GLU A 257 5.98 21.23 3.73
N ILE A 258 6.24 20.59 2.57
CA ILE A 258 7.57 20.41 1.97
C ILE A 258 7.60 21.08 0.58
N PRO A 259 7.99 22.37 0.49
CA PRO A 259 7.88 23.17 -0.73
C PRO A 259 8.49 22.51 -1.99
N SER A 260 9.69 21.93 -1.86
CA SER A 260 10.38 21.25 -2.96
C SER A 260 9.56 20.08 -3.54
N LEU A 261 8.99 19.21 -2.69
CA LEU A 261 8.16 18.09 -3.16
C LEU A 261 6.80 18.56 -3.67
N ARG A 262 6.16 19.52 -2.99
CA ARG A 262 4.92 20.15 -3.46
C ARG A 262 5.07 20.67 -4.89
N ASN A 263 6.15 21.39 -5.16
CA ASN A 263 6.41 21.97 -6.48
C ASN A 263 6.66 20.88 -7.51
N MET A 264 7.46 19.86 -7.17
CA MET A 264 7.65 18.72 -8.06
C MET A 264 6.31 18.03 -8.39
N VAL A 265 5.38 17.91 -7.43
CA VAL A 265 4.03 17.37 -7.70
C VAL A 265 3.24 18.27 -8.64
N LEU A 266 3.33 19.59 -8.49
CA LEU A 266 2.61 20.56 -9.31
C LEU A 266 3.17 20.67 -10.74
N THR A 267 4.47 20.89 -10.86
CA THR A 267 5.13 21.36 -12.09
C THR A 267 6.05 20.30 -12.68
N GLY A 268 6.53 19.36 -11.86
CA GLY A 268 7.62 18.44 -12.23
C GLY A 268 8.99 19.08 -12.13
N GLU A 269 9.08 20.31 -11.62
CA GLU A 269 10.31 21.05 -11.41
C GLU A 269 10.47 21.36 -9.92
N ASP A 270 11.71 21.55 -9.50
CA ASP A 270 12.05 22.02 -8.16
C ASP A 270 12.74 23.38 -8.28
N ASP A 271 11.92 24.36 -8.63
CA ASP A 271 12.26 25.74 -9.00
C ASP A 271 12.23 26.72 -7.81
N GLY A 272 12.23 26.21 -6.58
CA GLY A 272 12.32 27.03 -5.37
C GLY A 272 11.11 27.95 -5.13
N ASP A 273 9.89 27.43 -5.37
CA ASP A 273 8.57 28.08 -5.17
C ASP A 273 8.13 29.10 -6.23
N MET A 274 8.96 29.43 -7.21
CA MET A 274 8.64 30.45 -8.22
C MET A 274 7.33 30.15 -8.97
N THR A 275 7.15 28.93 -9.46
CA THR A 275 5.93 28.56 -10.20
C THR A 275 4.72 28.38 -9.29
N TYR A 276 4.90 27.86 -8.09
CA TYR A 276 3.83 27.78 -7.09
C TYR A 276 3.28 29.18 -6.77
N MET A 277 4.16 30.15 -6.49
CA MET A 277 3.75 31.53 -6.22
C MET A 277 3.00 32.15 -7.41
N LYS A 278 3.45 31.91 -8.65
CA LYS A 278 2.71 32.35 -9.85
C LYS A 278 1.33 31.71 -9.97
N MET A 279 1.18 30.42 -9.63
CA MET A 279 -0.12 29.74 -9.64
C MET A 279 -1.07 30.31 -8.59
N MET A 280 -0.54 30.65 -7.41
CA MET A 280 -1.30 31.34 -6.36
C MET A 280 -1.72 32.75 -6.79
N GLU A 281 -0.81 33.53 -7.39
CA GLU A 281 -1.09 34.87 -7.92
C GLU A 281 -2.12 34.85 -9.07
N ALA A 282 -2.04 33.84 -9.93
CA ALA A 282 -2.99 33.64 -11.03
C ALA A 282 -4.35 33.08 -10.57
N ASN A 283 -4.54 32.86 -9.25
CA ASN A 283 -5.73 32.24 -8.66
C ASN A 283 -6.07 30.86 -9.26
N GLN A 284 -5.06 30.16 -9.79
CA GLN A 284 -5.17 28.79 -10.30
C GLN A 284 -5.18 27.78 -9.15
N LEU A 285 -4.70 28.20 -7.98
CA LEU A 285 -4.80 27.48 -6.71
C LEU A 285 -5.45 28.43 -5.69
N GLN A 286 -6.54 28.01 -5.06
CA GLN A 286 -7.22 28.85 -4.08
C GLN A 286 -6.45 28.87 -2.74
N ALA A 287 -5.96 30.05 -2.35
CA ALA A 287 -5.55 30.32 -0.98
C ALA A 287 -6.78 30.59 -0.12
N LEU A 288 -6.98 29.75 0.90
CA LEU A 288 -7.86 30.05 2.03
C LEU A 288 -6.99 30.32 3.25
N PRO A 289 -7.43 31.12 4.23
CA PRO A 289 -6.62 31.47 5.38
C PRO A 289 -6.11 30.18 6.07
N PRO A 290 -4.85 30.16 6.52
CA PRO A 290 -4.22 28.95 7.04
C PRO A 290 -5.06 28.40 8.20
N SER A 291 -5.43 27.12 8.10
CA SER A 291 -6.15 26.43 9.16
C SER A 291 -5.18 26.09 10.29
N GLY A 292 -4.81 27.08 11.11
CA GLY A 292 -3.87 26.92 12.22
C GLY A 292 -2.47 26.56 11.74
N SER A 293 -1.53 27.50 11.85
CA SER A 293 -0.14 27.34 11.44
C SER A 293 0.49 26.05 12.03
N ASN A 294 0.62 25.00 11.22
CA ASN A 294 1.73 24.09 11.41
C ASN A 294 2.98 24.84 10.94
N PRO A 295 4.05 24.89 11.75
CA PRO A 295 5.29 25.52 11.32
C PRO A 295 5.78 24.86 10.04
N SER A 296 6.27 25.66 9.10
CA SER A 296 6.91 25.22 7.87
C SER A 296 8.00 24.22 8.23
N ALA A 297 7.78 22.94 7.90
CA ALA A 297 8.83 21.94 8.06
C ALA A 297 9.80 22.14 6.90
N ASP A 298 10.82 22.96 7.11
CA ASP A 298 11.95 22.95 6.19
C ASP A 298 12.68 21.59 6.30
N ASN A 299 13.45 21.21 5.28
CA ASN A 299 14.25 19.97 5.30
C ASN A 299 15.27 19.93 6.47
N ASN A 300 15.40 20.99 7.25
CA ASN A 300 16.27 21.09 8.42
C ASN A 300 15.53 20.89 9.74
N THR A 301 14.20 20.79 9.73
CA THR A 301 13.41 20.57 10.94
C THR A 301 13.45 19.08 11.30
N PRO A 302 14.07 18.69 12.44
CA PRO A 302 14.15 17.29 12.81
C PRO A 302 12.76 16.71 13.04
N PHE A 303 12.45 15.59 12.39
CA PHE A 303 11.23 14.85 12.68
C PHE A 303 11.31 14.35 14.14
N PRO A 304 10.37 14.70 15.03
CA PRO A 304 10.41 14.22 16.39
C PRO A 304 10.03 12.74 16.38
N PHE A 305 11.02 11.86 16.46
CA PHE A 305 10.78 10.49 16.90
C PHE A 305 10.23 10.59 18.32
N GLY A 306 8.91 10.51 18.45
CA GLY A 306 8.21 10.66 19.72
C GLY A 306 8.89 9.82 20.80
N GLY A 307 9.42 10.49 21.81
CA GLY A 307 9.93 9.89 23.02
C GLY A 307 8.77 9.31 23.83
N GLY A 308 8.28 8.14 23.42
CA GLY A 308 7.19 7.43 24.05
C GLY A 308 7.53 5.94 24.17
N LYS A 309 7.97 5.54 25.37
CA LYS A 309 8.05 4.18 25.94
C LYS A 309 8.42 3.03 24.96
N THR A 310 9.64 2.54 25.12
CA THR A 310 10.17 1.24 24.65
C THR A 310 9.10 0.21 24.29
N SER A 311 8.72 0.12 23.02
CA SER A 311 8.07 -1.08 22.50
C SER A 311 9.18 -2.11 22.27
N GLY A 312 9.15 -3.17 23.08
CA GLY A 312 10.14 -4.24 23.08
C GLY A 312 10.04 -5.10 21.82
N PHE A 313 10.54 -4.58 20.70
CA PHE A 313 10.82 -5.39 19.53
C PHE A 313 12.01 -6.31 19.84
N LYS A 314 11.73 -7.59 20.08
CA LYS A 314 12.74 -8.66 20.17
C LYS A 314 12.64 -9.50 18.89
N PRO A 315 13.56 -9.34 17.93
CA PRO A 315 13.59 -10.24 16.78
C PRO A 315 13.95 -11.65 17.29
N VAL A 316 13.04 -12.60 17.07
CA VAL A 316 13.29 -14.02 17.23
C VAL A 316 14.01 -14.47 15.96
N TYR A 317 15.26 -14.88 16.10
CA TYR A 317 15.98 -15.60 15.06
C TYR A 317 15.89 -17.09 15.40
N ASP A 318 15.29 -17.88 14.50
CA ASP A 318 15.44 -19.34 14.46
C ASP A 318 16.85 -19.73 14.00
#